data_AF-M1AA77-F1
#
_entry.id   AF-M1AA77-F1
#
_cell.length_a   1.000
_cell.length_b   1.000
_cell.length_c   1.000
_cell.angle_alpha   90.00
_cell.angle_beta   90.00
_cell.angle_gamma   90.00
#
_symmetry.space_group_name_H-M   'P 1'
#
loop_
_entity.id
_entity.type
_entity.pdbx_description
1 polymer ?
#
loop_
_entity_poly.entity_id
_entity_poly.type
_entity_poly.pdbx_seq_one_letter_code
_entity_poly.pdbx_strand_id
1 'polypeptide(L)'
;MEGEHIGPFNLGNPGEFTMLELAGVVKEVIDPSATIEFKANTADDPHKRKPDISKAKELLNWEPKISLQEGLPLMVNDFRNRILNEDEGKGN
;
A
#
# COMPACT_ATOMS: atom_id res chain seq x y z
N MET A 1 14.83 -19.26 -17.85
CA MET A 1 14.23 -17.93 -17.60
C MET A 1 14.90 -16.99 -18.59
N GLU A 2 14.27 -16.79 -19.74
CA GLU A 2 14.78 -15.87 -20.77
C GLU A 2 13.92 -14.61 -20.72
N GLY A 3 14.42 -13.61 -19.99
CA GLY A 3 13.92 -12.24 -20.07
C GLY A 3 15.04 -11.38 -20.64
N GLU A 4 14.70 -10.37 -21.44
CA GLU A 4 15.65 -9.44 -22.06
C GLU A 4 16.52 -8.71 -21.01
N HIS A 5 16.04 -8.67 -19.76
CA HIS A 5 16.75 -8.11 -18.61
C HIS A 5 16.84 -9.14 -17.47
N ILE A 6 18.06 -9.46 -17.06
CA ILE A 6 18.36 -10.41 -15.99
C ILE A 6 18.60 -9.65 -14.66
N GLY A 7 18.22 -10.28 -13.54
CA GLY A 7 18.44 -9.77 -12.19
C GLY A 7 17.22 -9.07 -11.58
N PRO A 8 17.30 -8.64 -10.31
CA PRO A 8 16.13 -8.15 -9.57
C PRO A 8 15.64 -6.81 -10.12
N PHE A 9 14.34 -6.57 -9.91
CA PHE A 9 13.66 -5.30 -10.14
C PHE A 9 12.94 -4.89 -8.86
N ASN A 10 13.16 -3.66 -8.42
CA ASN A 10 12.37 -3.09 -7.33
C ASN A 10 11.03 -2.62 -7.89
N LEU A 11 9.93 -3.11 -7.32
CA LEU A 11 8.58 -2.67 -7.62
C LEU A 11 7.97 -2.12 -6.33
N GLY A 12 7.58 -0.85 -6.35
CA GLY A 12 6.96 -0.20 -5.21
C GLY A 12 6.71 1.26 -5.49
N ASN A 13 6.13 1.94 -4.50
CA ASN A 13 5.88 3.37 -4.58
C ASN A 13 7.08 4.14 -4.01
N PRO A 14 7.77 4.99 -4.81
CA PRO A 14 8.85 5.83 -4.31
C PRO A 14 8.33 7.08 -3.57
N GLY A 15 7.03 7.34 -3.63
CA GLY A 15 6.36 8.39 -2.88
C GLY A 15 6.45 8.11 -1.38
N GLU A 16 7.08 9.04 -0.66
CA GLU A 16 7.32 8.88 0.78
C GLU A 16 6.19 9.49 1.59
N PHE A 17 5.87 8.83 2.68
CA PHE A 17 5.00 9.36 3.73
C PHE A 17 5.44 8.75 5.06
N THR A 18 5.20 9.49 6.13
CA THR A 18 5.42 9.05 7.50
C THR A 18 4.31 8.11 7.95
N MET A 19 4.57 7.34 9.01
CA MET A 19 3.51 6.52 9.65
C MET A 19 2.35 7.37 10.17
N LEU A 20 2.62 8.62 10.58
CA LEU A 20 1.59 9.55 11.06
C LEU A 20 0.69 10.03 9.91
N GLU A 21 1.27 10.34 8.74
CA GLU A 21 0.49 10.69 7.55
C GLU A 21 -0.36 9.52 7.09
N LEU A 22 0.19 8.30 7.05
CA LEU A 22 -0.58 7.09 6.74
C LEU A 22 -1.75 6.90 7.71
N ALA A 23 -1.48 6.99 9.02
CA ALA A 23 -2.51 6.85 10.04
C ALA A 23 -3.60 7.94 9.93
N GLY A 24 -3.22 9.17 9.56
CA GLY A 24 -4.14 10.27 9.29
C GLY A 24 -5.09 9.97 8.13
N VAL A 25 -4.54 9.53 6.99
CA VAL A 25 -5.35 9.17 5.81
C VAL A 25 -6.27 7.98 6.13
N VAL A 26 -5.79 6.97 6.86
CA VAL A 26 -6.61 5.82 7.28
C VAL A 26 -7.75 6.25 8.18
N LYS A 27 -7.49 7.10 9.17
CA LYS A 27 -8.52 7.67 10.06
C LYS A 27 -9.56 8.43 9.24
N GLU A 28 -9.15 9.28 8.30
CA GLU A 28 -10.08 10.06 7.46
C GLU A 28 -10.99 9.17 6.61
N VAL A 29 -10.43 8.14 5.97
CA VAL A 29 -11.17 7.29 5.02
C VAL A 29 -12.04 6.24 5.71
N ILE A 30 -11.59 5.69 6.84
CA ILE A 30 -12.27 4.59 7.53
C ILE A 30 -13.22 5.08 8.62
N ASP A 31 -12.69 5.83 9.59
CA ASP A 31 -13.41 6.31 10.76
C ASP A 31 -12.74 7.57 11.35
N PRO A 32 -13.29 8.76 11.07
CA PRO A 32 -12.77 10.02 11.58
C PRO A 32 -12.75 10.12 13.11
N SER A 33 -13.45 9.24 13.84
CA SER A 33 -13.45 9.21 15.30
C SER A 33 -12.31 8.38 15.91
N ALA A 34 -11.64 7.51 15.13
CA ALA A 34 -10.60 6.61 15.62
C ALA A 34 -9.38 7.34 16.22
N THR A 35 -8.83 6.87 17.33
CA THR A 35 -7.67 7.49 17.99
C THR A 35 -6.35 6.96 17.42
N ILE A 36 -5.36 7.84 17.25
CA ILE A 36 -3.99 7.44 16.89
C ILE A 36 -3.20 7.24 18.17
N GLU A 37 -2.69 6.02 18.38
CA GLU A 37 -1.82 5.67 19.50
C GLU A 37 -0.36 5.54 19.06
N PHE A 38 0.56 6.12 19.84
CA PHE A 38 1.99 6.02 19.59
C PHE A 38 2.59 4.85 20.36
N LYS A 39 3.33 3.99 19.66
CA LYS A 39 4.06 2.86 20.24
C LYS A 39 5.54 2.96 19.89
N ALA A 40 6.39 2.41 20.75
CA ALA A 40 7.81 2.32 20.48
C ALA A 40 8.06 1.46 19.23
N ASN A 41 9.04 1.86 18.42
CA ASN A 41 9.41 1.10 17.23
C ASN A 41 10.04 -0.25 17.62
N THR A 42 9.90 -1.26 16.77
CA THR A 42 10.65 -2.51 16.95
C THR A 42 12.10 -2.32 16.50
N ALA A 43 13.01 -3.14 17.02
CA ALA A 43 14.44 -3.04 16.68
C ALA A 43 14.71 -3.35 15.18
N ASP A 44 13.86 -4.17 14.56
CA ASP A 44 14.01 -4.63 13.18
C ASP A 44 13.26 -3.74 12.16
N ASP A 45 12.51 -2.74 12.61
CA ASP A 45 11.73 -1.89 11.71
C ASP A 45 12.61 -0.82 11.04
N PRO A 46 12.77 -0.86 9.70
CA PRO A 46 13.53 0.15 8.99
C PRO A 46 12.89 1.52 9.13
N HIS A 47 13.70 2.51 9.51
CA HIS A 47 13.28 3.90 9.65
C HIS A 47 12.76 4.54 8.36
N LYS A 48 13.13 4.00 7.19
CA LYS A 48 12.79 4.54 5.88
C LYS A 48 12.60 3.41 4.88
N ARG A 49 11.52 3.46 4.09
CA ARG A 49 11.25 2.55 2.98
C ARG A 49 10.99 3.35 1.72
N LYS A 50 12.00 3.48 0.86
CA LYS A 50 11.91 4.17 -0.44
C LYS A 50 12.61 3.34 -1.51
N PRO A 51 11.89 2.55 -2.31
CA PRO A 51 12.50 1.76 -3.37
C PRO A 51 13.01 2.68 -4.49
N ASP A 52 14.23 2.44 -4.95
CA ASP A 52 14.69 2.96 -6.24
C ASP A 52 14.10 2.11 -7.37
N ILE A 53 13.18 2.69 -8.13
CA ILE A 53 12.45 2.02 -9.22
C ILE A 53 12.96 2.42 -10.61
N SER A 54 14.14 3.06 -10.72
CA SER A 54 14.67 3.55 -12.01
C SER A 54 14.77 2.44 -13.05
N LYS A 55 15.24 1.26 -12.64
CA LYS A 55 15.33 0.06 -13.51
C LYS A 55 13.96 -0.38 -14.05
N ALA A 56 12.91 -0.32 -13.24
CA ALA A 56 11.56 -0.71 -13.66
C ALA A 56 10.95 0.32 -14.62
N LYS A 57 11.22 1.62 -14.39
CA LYS A 57 10.80 2.69 -15.30
C LYS A 57 11.46 2.58 -16.66
N GLU A 58 12.78 2.45 -16.70
CA GLU A 58 13.56 2.48 -17.93
C GLU A 58 13.38 1.23 -18.78
N LEU A 59 13.38 0.05 -18.14
CA LEU A 59 13.45 -1.22 -18.85
C LEU A 59 12.10 -1.91 -18.99
N LEU A 60 11.14 -1.64 -18.10
CA LEU A 60 9.80 -2.25 -18.14
C LEU A 60 8.70 -1.24 -18.50
N ASN A 61 9.05 0.04 -18.67
CA ASN A 61 8.09 1.13 -18.80
C ASN A 61 7.00 1.08 -17.70
N TRP A 62 7.42 0.70 -16.49
CA TRP A 62 6.54 0.48 -15.35
C TRP A 62 6.77 1.52 -14.26
N GLU A 63 5.67 2.05 -13.73
CA GLU A 63 5.64 2.84 -12.51
C GLU A 63 4.25 2.75 -11.85
N PRO A 64 4.14 2.96 -10.52
CA PRO A 64 2.85 3.01 -9.83
C PRO A 64 2.03 4.20 -10.34
N LYS A 65 0.76 3.94 -10.67
CA LYS A 65 -0.18 4.96 -11.20
C LYS A 65 -1.22 5.43 -10.19
N ILE A 66 -1.42 4.67 -9.12
CA ILE A 66 -2.44 4.92 -8.11
C ILE A 66 -1.75 5.41 -6.84
N SER A 67 -2.10 6.61 -6.40
CA SER A 67 -1.61 7.17 -5.13
C SER A 67 -2.25 6.45 -3.93
N LEU A 68 -1.70 6.69 -2.72
CA LEU A 68 -2.30 6.16 -1.49
C LEU A 68 -3.72 6.69 -1.30
N GLN A 69 -3.94 7.98 -1.55
CA GLN A 69 -5.22 8.67 -1.40
C GLN A 69 -6.29 8.12 -2.36
N GLU A 70 -5.89 7.70 -3.56
CA GLU A 70 -6.80 7.07 -4.53
C GLU A 70 -7.04 5.59 -4.22
N GLY A 71 -5.99 4.85 -3.84
CA GLY A 71 -6.06 3.40 -3.64
C GLY A 71 -6.74 3.00 -2.34
N LEU A 72 -6.58 3.77 -1.26
CA LEU A 72 -7.10 3.42 0.05
C LEU A 72 -8.64 3.34 0.09
N PRO A 73 -9.41 4.29 -0.50
CA PRO A 73 -10.87 4.17 -0.59
C PRO A 73 -11.34 2.92 -1.34
N LEU A 74 -10.61 2.49 -2.38
CA LEU A 74 -10.95 1.27 -3.14
C LEU A 74 -10.81 0.02 -2.25
N MET A 75 -9.74 -0.06 -1.47
CA MET A 75 -9.53 -1.12 -0.49
C MET A 75 -10.63 -1.11 0.58
N VAL A 76 -10.96 0.06 1.14
CA VAL A 76 -12.01 0.18 2.15
C VAL A 76 -13.37 -0.26 1.63
N ASN A 77 -13.71 0.08 0.38
CA ASN A 77 -14.94 -0.38 -0.26
C ASN A 77 -14.98 -1.91 -0.43
N ASP A 78 -13.89 -2.52 -0.90
CA ASP A 78 -13.78 -3.99 -1.02
C ASP A 78 -13.93 -4.67 0.35
N PHE A 79 -13.26 -4.19 1.39
CA PHE A 79 -13.38 -4.75 2.75
C PHE A 79 -14.78 -4.58 3.34
N ARG A 80 -15.42 -3.41 3.17
CA ARG A 80 -16.81 -3.20 3.60
C ARG A 80 -17.74 -4.19 2.94
N ASN A 81 -17.59 -4.41 1.63
CA ASN A 81 -18.40 -5.39 0.91
C ASN A 81 -18.17 -6.82 1.43
N ARG A 82 -16.92 -7.23 1.64
CA ARG A 82 -16.62 -8.60 2.13
C ARG A 82 -17.12 -8.86 3.54
N ILE A 83 -17.08 -7.86 4.42
CA ILE A 83 -17.50 -7.98 5.82
C ILE A 83 -19.02 -7.86 5.96
N LEU A 84 -19.67 -6.97 5.20
CA LEU A 84 -21.12 -6.73 5.31
C LEU A 84 -21.95 -7.70 4.47
N ASN A 85 -21.38 -8.26 3.40
CA ASN A 85 -22.06 -9.18 2.49
C ASN A 85 -21.58 -10.63 2.66
N GLU A 86 -21.24 -11.07 3.89
CA GLU A 86 -20.76 -12.43 4.22
C GLU A 86 -21.71 -13.59 3.81
N ASP A 87 -22.83 -13.34 3.13
CA ASP A 87 -23.78 -14.36 2.66
C ASP A 87 -23.62 -14.79 1.18
N GLU A 88 -22.83 -14.11 0.33
CA GLU A 88 -22.66 -14.53 -1.08
C GLU A 88 -21.45 -15.45 -1.34
N GLY A 89 -20.79 -15.93 -0.28
CA GLY A 89 -19.58 -16.77 -0.35
C GLY A 89 -19.75 -18.23 0.06
N LYS A 90 -20.95 -18.68 0.46
CA LYS A 90 -21.25 -20.12 0.59
C LYS A 90 -21.73 -20.66 -0.75
N GLY A 91 -20.79 -20.91 -1.67
CA GLY A 91 -21.09 -21.45 -3.00
C GLY A 91 -19.94 -22.29 -3.56
N ASN A 92 -20.09 -23.62 -3.34
CA ASN A 92 -19.35 -24.79 -3.85
C ASN A 92 -17.95 -25.10 -3.31
#